data_AF-A0A521QGP8-F1
#
_entry.id   AF-A0A521QGP8-F1
#
_cell.length_a   1.000
_cell.length_b   1.000
_cell.length_c   1.000
_cell.angle_alpha   90.00
_cell.angle_beta   90.00
_cell.angle_gamma   90.00
#
_symmetry.space_group_name_H-M   'P 1'
#
loop_
_entity.id
_entity.type
_entity.pdbx_description
1 polymer ?
#
loop_
_entity_poly.entity_id
_entity_poly.type
_entity_poly.pdbx_seq_one_letter_code
_entity_poly.pdbx_strand_id
1 'polypeptide(L)'
;MEPTFRGSMNWLHTWAGVVLGGLLFAIFWMGTLSVFDREIDRWMAPMTRLALPAKPISFDALRPTIDEAAAARSAFWAALLPTERQPMIRVTWRDATGPVVRYLDPVSGHALPDPGTWAGTRFIFPFHFNLHLRAWNIGLWIVGFAGMAMMALCVAGVVIHRKIFTDFFTFRAEKKPRRLILDLHNVTGVLGFPFHMAITLSGLIIFYMTYFPSSLQVAYGGNNQVFAKEAFDLYNRPKVNKPGELASLDAMVAETTKLWDGDSPRSLVVRNPGDAAALVQAVRPGEDRVVARTDTASFDGATGALLHHRTAGAPVLTTQRFIAGLHWIQFRHWTLRWLYFGLGLVGCVLIASGYLFWLESRRKKHQQLGLQGVRLVEGLTIGSVTGIIVATLSFFVANRLLPPGIVFLGVERFALEIWIFYFVWLATFAHAWLLPARAWLDQSRAIVCLAVAAVLLNWLTTGDHLGRSLAQRHLWSVAGMDLLLLLGAGLAAVAARRLGPRTVITHDTKAISSRGAS
;
A
#
# COMPACT_ATOMS: atom_id res chain seq x y z
N MET A 1 -29.71 33.95 10.69
CA MET A 1 -28.81 34.24 9.55
C MET A 1 -28.74 32.97 8.71
N GLU A 2 -29.09 33.04 7.44
CA GLU A 2 -28.91 31.89 6.55
C GLU A 2 -27.43 31.55 6.42
N PRO A 3 -27.05 30.25 6.44
CA PRO A 3 -25.68 29.86 6.29
C PRO A 3 -25.18 30.27 4.90
N THR A 4 -24.16 31.13 4.86
CA THR A 4 -23.45 31.44 3.60
C THR A 4 -22.89 30.14 3.01
N PHE A 5 -22.79 30.04 1.67
CA PHE A 5 -22.19 28.87 1.02
C PHE A 5 -20.83 28.48 1.61
N ARG A 6 -19.99 29.49 1.92
CA ARG A 6 -18.70 29.29 2.59
C ARG A 6 -18.85 28.74 4.01
N GLY A 7 -19.85 29.21 4.76
CA GLY A 7 -20.19 28.66 6.08
C GLY A 7 -20.59 27.19 6.01
N SER A 8 -21.42 26.81 5.03
CA SER A 8 -21.83 25.43 4.80
C SER A 8 -20.64 24.54 4.40
N MET A 9 -19.76 25.01 3.50
CA MET A 9 -18.54 24.28 3.12
C MET A 9 -17.57 24.12 4.29
N ASN A 10 -17.43 25.15 5.13
CA ASN A 10 -16.61 25.05 6.34
C ASN A 10 -17.17 24.03 7.34
N TRP A 11 -18.50 23.99 7.51
CA TRP A 11 -19.16 22.99 8.35
C TRP A 11 -18.92 21.58 7.80
N LEU A 12 -19.15 21.38 6.49
CA LEU A 12 -18.92 20.10 5.81
C LEU A 12 -17.47 19.65 5.97
N HIS A 13 -16.51 20.52 5.64
CA HIS A 13 -15.09 20.22 5.73
C HIS A 13 -14.67 19.82 7.15
N THR A 14 -15.15 20.58 8.15
CA THR A 14 -14.84 20.29 9.55
C THR A 14 -15.39 18.93 9.99
N TRP A 15 -16.67 18.65 9.74
CA TRP A 15 -17.31 17.46 10.32
C TRP A 15 -17.05 16.20 9.52
N ALA A 16 -17.05 16.26 8.18
CA ALA A 16 -16.63 15.13 7.37
C ALA A 16 -15.16 14.78 7.64
N GLY A 17 -14.29 15.78 7.80
CA GLY A 17 -12.89 15.57 8.17
C GLY A 17 -12.71 14.90 9.53
N VAL A 18 -13.50 15.28 10.54
CA VAL A 18 -13.42 14.66 11.88
C VAL A 18 -13.98 13.24 11.88
N VAL A 19 -15.13 13.01 11.24
CA VAL A 19 -15.81 11.70 11.22
C VAL A 19 -15.01 10.69 10.39
N LEU A 20 -14.48 11.09 9.25
CA LEU A 20 -13.81 10.18 8.31
C LEU A 20 -12.29 10.22 8.40
N GLY A 21 -11.71 11.17 9.11
CA GLY A 21 -10.25 11.37 9.15
C GLY A 21 -9.48 10.14 9.60
N GLY A 22 -9.98 9.34 10.54
CA GLY A 22 -9.29 8.15 11.01
C GLY A 22 -9.24 7.05 9.95
N LEU A 23 -10.35 6.88 9.23
CA LEU A 23 -10.44 5.98 8.08
C LEU A 23 -9.54 6.49 6.93
N LEU A 24 -9.62 7.78 6.60
CA LEU A 24 -8.77 8.39 5.57
C LEU A 24 -7.29 8.26 5.93
N PHE A 25 -6.91 8.46 7.20
CA PHE A 25 -5.53 8.29 7.65
C PHE A 25 -5.08 6.85 7.45
N ALA A 26 -5.90 5.87 7.82
CA ALA A 26 -5.58 4.46 7.63
C ALA A 26 -5.39 4.10 6.14
N ILE A 27 -6.26 4.61 5.27
CA ILE A 27 -6.15 4.44 3.81
C ILE A 27 -4.87 5.10 3.29
N PHE A 28 -4.60 6.36 3.63
CA PHE A 28 -3.39 7.07 3.19
C PHE A 28 -2.11 6.42 3.72
N TRP A 29 -2.09 6.00 4.99
CA TRP A 29 -0.96 5.31 5.59
C TRP A 29 -0.65 4.01 4.86
N MET A 30 -1.65 3.12 4.70
CA MET A 30 -1.45 1.84 4.01
C MET A 30 -1.15 2.02 2.52
N GLY A 31 -1.75 3.02 1.86
CA GLY A 31 -1.45 3.36 0.47
C GLY A 31 -0.02 3.86 0.30
N THR A 32 0.46 4.69 1.24
CA THR A 32 1.84 5.19 1.25
C THR A 32 2.85 4.04 1.41
N LEU A 33 2.58 3.11 2.32
CA LEU A 33 3.42 1.91 2.47
C LEU A 33 3.37 1.01 1.24
N SER A 34 2.23 0.94 0.55
CA SER A 34 2.03 0.10 -0.64
C SER A 34 2.89 0.50 -1.83
N VAL A 35 3.44 1.72 -1.86
CA VAL A 35 4.45 2.13 -2.85
C VAL A 35 5.65 1.18 -2.85
N PHE A 36 6.00 0.68 -1.65
CA PHE A 36 7.12 -0.23 -1.41
C PHE A 36 6.67 -1.61 -0.92
N ASP A 37 5.47 -2.06 -1.31
CA ASP A 37 4.91 -3.36 -0.94
C ASP A 37 5.87 -4.53 -1.23
N ARG A 38 6.51 -4.52 -2.41
CA ARG A 38 7.50 -5.53 -2.80
C ARG A 38 8.76 -5.50 -1.92
N GLU A 39 9.23 -4.33 -1.50
CA GLU A 39 10.38 -4.21 -0.59
C GLU A 39 10.03 -4.68 0.82
N ILE A 40 8.79 -4.40 1.28
CA ILE A 40 8.24 -4.93 2.53
C ILE A 40 8.16 -6.46 2.47
N ASP A 41 7.67 -7.03 1.36
CA ASP A 41 7.67 -8.48 1.14
C ASP A 41 9.09 -9.05 1.28
N ARG A 42 10.10 -8.45 0.64
CA ARG A 42 11.49 -8.93 0.72
C ARG A 42 12.09 -8.82 2.12
N TRP A 43 11.68 -7.81 2.89
CA TRP A 43 12.09 -7.70 4.30
C TRP A 43 11.41 -8.80 5.14
N MET A 44 10.12 -9.05 4.94
CA MET A 44 9.32 -10.02 5.70
C MET A 44 9.48 -11.49 5.24
N ALA A 45 10.05 -11.74 4.06
CA ALA A 45 10.22 -13.06 3.46
C ALA A 45 11.69 -13.28 3.04
N PRO A 46 12.59 -13.68 3.96
CA PRO A 46 14.04 -13.73 3.70
C PRO A 46 14.45 -14.65 2.54
N MET A 47 13.69 -15.72 2.29
CA MET A 47 13.91 -16.63 1.15
C MET A 47 13.78 -15.94 -0.23
N THR A 48 13.19 -14.74 -0.28
CA THR A 48 13.04 -13.95 -1.52
C THR A 48 14.16 -12.92 -1.72
N ARG A 49 15.14 -12.87 -0.81
CA ARG A 49 16.30 -11.95 -0.88
C ARG A 49 17.36 -12.45 -1.86
N LEU A 50 16.92 -12.83 -3.06
CA LEU A 50 17.78 -13.34 -4.12
C LEU A 50 18.41 -12.21 -4.93
N ALA A 51 19.53 -12.50 -5.60
CA ALA A 51 20.06 -11.63 -6.64
C ALA A 51 19.31 -11.87 -7.95
N LEU A 52 19.08 -10.81 -8.72
CA LEU A 52 18.53 -10.96 -10.06
C LEU A 52 19.57 -11.68 -10.94
N PRO A 53 19.21 -12.76 -11.65
CA PRO A 53 20.20 -13.54 -12.39
C PRO A 53 20.63 -12.81 -13.67
N ALA A 54 21.89 -13.01 -14.08
CA ALA A 54 22.41 -12.49 -15.34
C ALA A 54 21.85 -13.22 -16.56
N LYS A 55 21.47 -14.50 -16.40
CA LYS A 55 20.79 -15.30 -17.41
C LYS A 55 19.52 -15.88 -16.79
N PRO A 56 18.33 -15.61 -17.34
CA PRO A 56 17.11 -16.25 -16.86
C PRO A 56 17.15 -17.76 -17.16
N ILE A 57 16.47 -18.54 -16.33
CA ILE A 57 16.18 -19.95 -16.64
C ILE A 57 15.36 -20.06 -17.94
N SER A 58 15.52 -21.18 -18.64
CA SER A 58 14.64 -21.58 -19.74
C SER A 58 13.17 -21.59 -19.29
N PHE A 59 12.28 -21.07 -20.13
CA PHE A 59 10.85 -21.11 -19.91
C PHE A 59 10.31 -22.55 -19.97
N ASP A 60 10.93 -23.40 -20.78
CA ASP A 60 10.59 -24.83 -20.84
C ASP A 60 10.90 -25.56 -19.53
N ALA A 61 11.82 -25.05 -18.71
CA ALA A 61 12.06 -25.58 -17.36
C ALA A 61 10.87 -25.38 -16.40
N LEU A 62 9.89 -24.54 -16.75
CA LEU A 62 8.66 -24.35 -15.97
C LEU A 62 7.59 -25.41 -16.26
N ARG A 63 7.81 -26.28 -17.26
CA ARG A 63 6.88 -27.32 -17.69
C ARG A 63 6.33 -28.20 -16.55
N PRO A 64 7.14 -28.64 -15.56
CA PRO A 64 6.60 -29.43 -14.44
C PRO A 64 5.45 -28.75 -13.70
N THR A 65 5.53 -27.43 -13.52
CA THR A 65 4.45 -26.67 -12.84
C THR A 65 3.22 -26.47 -13.71
N ILE A 66 3.37 -26.49 -15.03
CA ILE A 66 2.26 -26.45 -15.99
C ILE A 66 1.55 -27.80 -16.00
N ASP A 67 2.30 -28.89 -15.97
CA ASP A 67 1.76 -30.25 -15.92
C ASP A 67 1.02 -30.50 -14.59
N GLU A 68 1.51 -29.97 -13.46
CA GLU A 68 0.77 -29.94 -12.20
C GLU A 68 -0.57 -29.20 -12.33
N ALA A 69 -0.58 -28.04 -12.99
CA ALA A 69 -1.81 -27.27 -13.23
C ALA A 69 -2.78 -28.02 -14.17
N ALA A 70 -2.26 -28.73 -15.17
CA ALA A 70 -3.04 -29.59 -16.06
C ALA A 70 -3.67 -30.76 -15.28
N ALA A 71 -2.89 -31.44 -14.44
CA ALA A 71 -3.36 -32.53 -13.58
C ALA A 71 -4.45 -32.05 -12.60
N ALA A 72 -4.32 -30.83 -12.08
CA ALA A 72 -5.33 -30.17 -11.25
C ALA A 72 -6.57 -29.69 -12.05
N ARG A 73 -6.62 -29.93 -13.36
CA ARG A 73 -7.67 -29.44 -14.29
C ARG A 73 -7.88 -27.92 -14.19
N SER A 74 -6.80 -27.19 -13.98
CA SER A 74 -6.86 -25.74 -13.85
C SER A 74 -7.27 -25.08 -15.16
N ALA A 75 -8.03 -23.99 -15.08
CA ALA A 75 -8.37 -23.20 -16.27
C ALA A 75 -7.16 -22.41 -16.81
N PHE A 76 -6.17 -22.15 -15.95
CA PHE A 76 -4.98 -21.40 -16.32
C PHE A 76 -3.78 -21.76 -15.43
N TRP A 77 -2.61 -21.49 -15.98
CA TRP A 77 -1.34 -21.38 -15.27
C TRP A 77 -0.70 -20.05 -15.66
N ALA A 78 -0.06 -19.37 -14.72
CA ALA A 78 0.60 -18.09 -14.99
C ALA A 78 1.95 -18.01 -14.28
N ALA A 79 2.99 -17.58 -14.98
CA ALA A 79 4.29 -17.25 -14.41
C ALA A 79 4.58 -15.76 -14.56
N LEU A 80 4.91 -15.12 -13.44
CA LEU A 80 5.48 -13.78 -13.39
C LEU A 80 6.99 -13.90 -13.27
N LEU A 81 7.68 -13.24 -14.20
CA LEU A 81 9.12 -13.36 -14.35
C LEU A 81 9.89 -12.49 -13.37
N PRO A 82 11.18 -12.76 -13.14
CA PRO A 82 11.96 -12.03 -12.15
C PRO A 82 12.15 -10.57 -12.56
N THR A 83 12.15 -9.68 -11.57
CA THR A 83 12.44 -8.24 -11.71
C THR A 83 13.36 -7.80 -10.59
N GLU A 84 13.96 -6.62 -10.67
CA GLU A 84 14.83 -6.09 -9.60
C GLU A 84 14.11 -6.04 -8.23
N ARG A 85 12.80 -5.77 -8.22
CA ARG A 85 11.97 -5.72 -6.99
C ARG A 85 11.44 -7.08 -6.54
N GLN A 86 11.40 -8.07 -7.44
CA GLN A 86 10.91 -9.42 -7.19
C GLN A 86 11.82 -10.40 -7.94
N PRO A 87 13.02 -10.71 -7.40
CA PRO A 87 14.04 -11.51 -8.06
C PRO A 87 13.75 -13.01 -7.95
N MET A 88 12.49 -13.40 -8.14
CA MET A 88 12.01 -14.78 -8.10
C MET A 88 10.91 -14.96 -9.14
N ILE A 89 10.72 -16.19 -9.62
CA ILE A 89 9.60 -16.52 -10.50
C ILE A 89 8.39 -16.80 -9.61
N ARG A 90 7.25 -16.16 -9.87
CA ARG A 90 6.00 -16.46 -9.17
C ARG A 90 5.06 -17.18 -10.11
N VAL A 91 4.76 -18.44 -9.79
CA VAL A 91 3.82 -19.27 -10.54
C VAL A 91 2.49 -19.33 -9.80
N THR A 92 1.39 -19.22 -10.53
CA THR A 92 0.04 -19.26 -9.97
C THR A 92 -0.90 -20.07 -10.86
N TRP A 93 -1.67 -20.95 -10.24
CA TRP A 93 -2.77 -21.68 -10.85
C TRP A 93 -3.86 -21.90 -9.80
N ARG A 94 -4.91 -22.64 -10.16
CA ARG A 94 -5.98 -23.02 -9.23
C ARG A 94 -6.17 -24.53 -9.22
N ASP A 95 -6.25 -25.11 -8.04
CA ASP A 95 -6.62 -26.50 -7.84
C ASP A 95 -8.01 -26.62 -7.18
N ALA A 96 -8.39 -27.82 -6.76
CA ALA A 96 -9.67 -28.08 -6.11
C ALA A 96 -9.81 -27.39 -4.73
N THR A 97 -8.69 -27.11 -4.05
CA THR A 97 -8.64 -26.50 -2.72
C THR A 97 -8.59 -24.97 -2.79
N GLY A 98 -8.08 -24.40 -3.89
CA GLY A 98 -8.00 -22.95 -4.05
C GLY A 98 -6.89 -22.48 -4.99
N PRO A 99 -6.55 -21.18 -4.95
CA PRO A 99 -5.42 -20.66 -5.68
C PRO A 99 -4.11 -21.17 -5.09
N VAL A 100 -3.26 -21.75 -5.93
CA VAL A 100 -1.90 -22.17 -5.57
C VAL A 100 -0.91 -21.12 -6.05
N VAL A 101 -0.01 -20.71 -5.17
CA VAL A 101 1.08 -19.78 -5.48
C VAL A 101 2.39 -20.44 -5.08
N ARG A 102 3.31 -20.62 -6.04
CA ARG A 102 4.67 -21.07 -5.76
C ARG A 102 5.68 -20.01 -6.20
N TYR A 103 6.73 -19.87 -5.40
CA TYR A 103 7.89 -19.06 -5.74
C TYR A 103 9.00 -20.00 -6.15
N LEU A 104 9.66 -19.73 -7.28
CA LEU A 104 10.77 -20.52 -7.78
C LEU A 104 12.04 -19.67 -7.82
N ASP A 105 13.16 -20.30 -7.52
CA ASP A 105 14.48 -19.73 -7.72
C ASP A 105 14.69 -19.49 -9.23
N PRO A 106 15.10 -18.27 -9.63
CA PRO A 106 15.11 -17.89 -11.04
C PRO A 106 16.32 -18.44 -11.82
N VAL A 107 17.27 -19.11 -11.15
CA VAL A 107 18.44 -19.75 -11.75
C VAL A 107 18.21 -21.27 -11.88
N SER A 108 17.81 -21.91 -10.79
CA SER A 108 17.65 -23.37 -10.71
C SER A 108 16.25 -23.86 -11.08
N GLY A 109 15.22 -23.01 -10.97
CA GLY A 109 13.82 -23.40 -11.18
C GLY A 109 13.22 -24.18 -10.01
N HIS A 110 14.01 -24.45 -8.95
CA HIS A 110 13.54 -25.14 -7.77
C HIS A 110 12.56 -24.28 -6.96
N ALA A 111 11.59 -24.92 -6.31
CA ALA A 111 10.65 -24.25 -5.45
C ALA A 111 11.35 -23.68 -4.20
N LEU A 112 11.11 -22.40 -3.94
CA LEU A 112 11.46 -21.75 -2.69
C LEU A 112 10.46 -22.14 -1.60
N PRO A 113 10.88 -22.15 -0.32
CA PRO A 113 9.97 -22.33 0.79
C PRO A 113 8.83 -21.31 0.77
N ASP A 114 7.62 -21.72 1.17
CA ASP A 114 6.50 -20.79 1.32
C ASP A 114 6.88 -19.69 2.33
N PRO A 115 6.78 -18.39 1.96
CA PRO A 115 6.98 -17.29 2.89
C PRO A 115 6.13 -17.38 4.16
N GLY A 116 4.95 -18.00 4.11
CA GLY A 116 4.03 -18.14 5.25
C GLY A 116 3.58 -16.79 5.83
N THR A 117 3.67 -15.71 5.04
CA THR A 117 3.29 -14.34 5.42
C THR A 117 2.62 -13.66 4.22
N TRP A 118 1.68 -12.76 4.50
CA TRP A 118 1.04 -11.93 3.47
C TRP A 118 1.72 -10.58 3.27
N ALA A 119 2.55 -10.16 4.22
CA ALA A 119 3.45 -9.00 4.15
C ALA A 119 2.85 -7.75 3.46
N GLY A 120 3.58 -7.11 2.57
CA GLY A 120 3.17 -5.88 1.89
C GLY A 120 2.10 -6.15 0.82
N THR A 121 2.39 -7.03 -0.13
CA THR A 121 1.55 -7.19 -1.34
C THR A 121 0.21 -7.88 -1.07
N ARG A 122 0.09 -8.76 -0.06
CA ARG A 122 -1.16 -9.49 0.24
C ARG A 122 -1.92 -8.97 1.46
N PHE A 123 -1.32 -8.17 2.32
CA PHE A 123 -2.01 -7.55 3.47
C PHE A 123 -2.08 -6.02 3.39
N ILE A 124 -0.95 -5.31 3.38
CA ILE A 124 -0.92 -3.83 3.40
C ILE A 124 -1.61 -3.24 2.16
N PHE A 125 -1.28 -3.74 0.97
CA PHE A 125 -1.87 -3.27 -0.28
C PHE A 125 -3.38 -3.53 -0.35
N PRO A 126 -3.91 -4.74 -0.06
CA PRO A 126 -5.35 -4.97 0.01
C PRO A 126 -6.07 -4.16 1.08
N PHE A 127 -5.45 -3.91 2.24
CA PHE A 127 -6.03 -3.06 3.27
C PHE A 127 -6.34 -1.66 2.73
N HIS A 128 -5.44 -1.08 1.92
CA HIS A 128 -5.62 0.27 1.38
C HIS A 128 -6.95 0.44 0.62
N PHE A 129 -7.38 -0.54 -0.17
CA PHE A 129 -8.58 -0.43 -1.02
C PHE A 129 -9.81 -1.19 -0.51
N ASN A 130 -9.67 -2.09 0.47
CA ASN A 130 -10.81 -2.83 1.02
C ASN A 130 -10.77 -3.07 2.53
N LEU A 131 -9.81 -2.52 3.27
CA LEU A 131 -9.67 -2.68 4.73
C LEU A 131 -9.57 -4.13 5.22
N HIS A 132 -9.31 -5.08 4.31
CA HIS A 132 -9.41 -6.52 4.51
C HIS A 132 -10.84 -7.04 4.76
N LEU A 133 -11.88 -6.24 4.46
CA LEU A 133 -13.29 -6.57 4.61
C LEU A 133 -13.89 -7.01 3.27
N ARG A 134 -13.75 -8.32 2.97
CA ARG A 134 -14.13 -8.89 1.67
C ARG A 134 -15.61 -9.29 1.55
N ALA A 135 -16.29 -9.50 2.67
CA ALA A 135 -17.70 -9.90 2.66
C ALA A 135 -18.56 -8.85 1.96
N TRP A 136 -19.34 -9.27 0.95
CA TRP A 136 -20.21 -8.40 0.12
C TRP A 136 -19.52 -7.15 -0.46
N ASN A 137 -18.19 -7.18 -0.65
CA ASN A 137 -17.38 -6.03 -1.04
C ASN A 137 -17.56 -4.80 -0.13
N ILE A 138 -17.94 -4.99 1.14
CA ILE A 138 -18.26 -3.87 2.05
C ILE A 138 -17.06 -2.95 2.26
N GLY A 139 -15.86 -3.51 2.37
CA GLY A 139 -14.63 -2.74 2.51
C GLY A 139 -14.36 -1.82 1.32
N LEU A 140 -14.63 -2.31 0.12
CA LEU A 140 -14.49 -1.52 -1.10
C LEU A 140 -15.48 -0.36 -1.14
N TRP A 141 -16.72 -0.58 -0.73
CA TRP A 141 -17.73 0.48 -0.61
C TRP A 141 -17.37 1.52 0.45
N ILE A 142 -16.86 1.09 1.61
CA ILE A 142 -16.41 1.99 2.68
C ILE A 142 -15.26 2.89 2.18
N VAL A 143 -14.25 2.31 1.52
CA VAL A 143 -13.13 3.06 0.97
C VAL A 143 -13.58 3.97 -0.18
N GLY A 144 -14.48 3.49 -1.05
CA GLY A 144 -15.09 4.30 -2.11
C GLY A 144 -15.84 5.51 -1.57
N PHE A 145 -16.67 5.32 -0.54
CA PHE A 145 -17.34 6.43 0.16
C PHE A 145 -16.35 7.41 0.78
N ALA A 146 -15.29 6.91 1.43
CA ALA A 146 -14.23 7.76 1.96
C ALA A 146 -13.52 8.55 0.85
N GLY A 147 -13.26 7.95 -0.31
CA GLY A 147 -12.70 8.62 -1.47
C GLY A 147 -13.61 9.73 -2.02
N MET A 148 -14.91 9.48 -2.15
CA MET A 148 -15.89 10.51 -2.57
C MET A 148 -15.95 11.66 -1.55
N ALA A 149 -15.96 11.34 -0.26
CA ALA A 149 -15.94 12.35 0.80
C ALA A 149 -14.63 13.16 0.78
N MET A 150 -13.48 12.53 0.53
CA MET A 150 -12.21 13.22 0.36
C MET A 150 -12.24 14.17 -0.84
N MET A 151 -12.93 13.83 -1.94
CA MET A 151 -13.16 14.77 -3.05
C MET A 151 -13.99 15.97 -2.63
N ALA A 152 -15.08 15.75 -1.90
CA ALA A 152 -15.87 16.85 -1.34
C ALA A 152 -15.04 17.71 -0.37
N LEU A 153 -14.18 17.11 0.46
CA LEU A 153 -13.27 17.81 1.39
C LEU A 153 -12.26 18.68 0.64
N CYS A 154 -11.67 18.18 -0.45
CA CYS A 154 -10.75 18.93 -1.30
C CYS A 154 -11.44 20.15 -1.94
N VAL A 155 -12.64 19.96 -2.51
CA VAL A 155 -13.42 21.06 -3.10
C VAL A 155 -13.81 22.08 -2.03
N ALA A 156 -14.30 21.62 -0.88
CA ALA A 156 -14.61 22.50 0.25
C ALA A 156 -13.39 23.28 0.74
N GLY A 157 -12.20 22.63 0.79
CA GLY A 157 -10.94 23.27 1.14
C GLY A 157 -10.60 24.45 0.22
N VAL A 158 -10.71 24.25 -1.10
CA VAL A 158 -10.49 25.32 -2.09
C VAL A 158 -11.45 26.50 -1.87
N VAL A 159 -12.74 26.22 -1.63
CA VAL A 159 -13.76 27.26 -1.37
C VAL A 159 -13.46 28.05 -0.09
N ILE A 160 -13.02 27.37 0.98
CA ILE A 160 -12.72 28.00 2.28
C ILE A 160 -11.50 28.92 2.18
N HIS A 161 -10.49 28.51 1.41
CA HIS A 161 -9.16 29.14 1.34
C HIS A 161 -8.97 30.11 0.16
N ARG A 162 -10.01 30.86 -0.25
CA ARG A 162 -10.00 31.81 -1.40
C ARG A 162 -8.84 32.83 -1.42
N LYS A 163 -8.19 33.13 -0.29
CA LYS A 163 -7.02 34.05 -0.18
C LYS A 163 -5.66 33.34 -0.19
N ILE A 164 -5.60 32.09 -0.67
CA ILE A 164 -4.38 31.26 -0.67
C ILE A 164 -3.15 32.02 -1.17
N PHE A 165 -3.24 32.72 -2.30
CA PHE A 165 -2.07 33.33 -2.93
C PHE A 165 -1.55 34.60 -2.23
N THR A 166 -2.39 35.30 -1.44
CA THR A 166 -1.95 36.51 -0.73
C THR A 166 -1.24 36.18 0.58
N ASP A 167 -1.62 35.09 1.24
CA ASP A 167 -1.11 34.74 2.57
C ASP A 167 -0.02 33.63 2.52
N PHE A 168 0.10 32.92 1.40
CA PHE A 168 0.96 31.72 1.22
C PHE A 168 2.44 31.93 1.59
N PHE A 169 2.99 33.10 1.27
CA PHE A 169 4.42 33.38 1.40
C PHE A 169 4.86 33.82 2.80
N THR A 170 3.94 33.80 3.78
CA THR A 170 4.26 34.16 5.17
C THR A 170 4.15 32.96 6.08
N PHE A 171 5.11 32.03 5.98
CA PHE A 171 5.33 31.05 7.04
C PHE A 171 5.85 31.80 8.28
N ARG A 172 4.96 32.04 9.25
CA ARG A 172 5.30 32.72 10.49
C ARG A 172 5.40 31.69 11.60
N ALA A 173 6.60 31.16 11.82
CA ALA A 173 6.93 30.32 12.97
C ALA A 173 6.88 31.15 14.28
N GLU A 174 5.68 31.56 14.69
CA GLU A 174 5.45 32.26 15.95
C GLU A 174 5.18 31.26 17.10
N LYS A 175 5.40 31.69 18.34
CA LYS A 175 5.33 30.89 19.59
C LYS A 175 3.94 30.34 19.96
N LYS A 176 2.97 30.24 19.03
CA LYS A 176 1.58 29.79 19.30
C LYS A 176 1.29 28.43 18.61
N PRO A 177 1.24 27.31 19.35
CA PRO A 177 1.07 25.96 18.78
C PRO A 177 -0.16 25.79 17.88
N ARG A 178 -1.30 26.40 18.25
CA ARG A 178 -2.54 26.33 17.45
C ARG A 178 -2.38 26.93 16.05
N ARG A 179 -1.63 28.03 15.93
CA ARG A 179 -1.39 28.71 14.65
C ARG A 179 -0.45 27.87 13.78
N LEU A 180 0.62 27.34 14.37
CA LEU A 180 1.54 26.44 13.69
C LEU A 180 0.84 25.20 13.10
N ILE A 181 -0.07 24.56 13.85
CA ILE A 181 -0.82 23.39 13.37
C ILE A 181 -1.73 23.77 12.20
N LEU A 182 -2.40 24.93 12.28
CA LEU A 182 -3.23 25.45 11.20
C LEU A 182 -2.41 25.76 9.95
N ASP A 183 -1.26 26.42 10.12
CA ASP A 183 -0.36 26.75 9.01
C ASP A 183 0.16 25.47 8.35
N LEU A 184 0.51 24.44 9.14
CA LEU A 184 0.90 23.13 8.64
C LEU A 184 -0.22 22.45 7.84
N HIS A 185 -1.45 22.46 8.35
CA HIS A 185 -2.63 21.92 7.65
C HIS A 185 -2.85 22.65 6.31
N ASN A 186 -2.75 23.98 6.31
CA ASN A 186 -2.93 24.79 5.11
C ASN A 186 -1.83 24.53 4.08
N VAL A 187 -0.55 24.53 4.50
CA VAL A 187 0.60 24.31 3.61
C VAL A 187 0.53 22.91 2.98
N THR A 188 0.30 21.88 3.79
CA THR A 188 0.17 20.49 3.29
C THR A 188 -1.06 20.30 2.42
N GLY A 189 -2.16 20.99 2.74
CA GLY A 189 -3.39 20.96 1.96
C GLY A 189 -3.20 21.58 0.58
N VAL A 190 -2.55 22.75 0.50
CA VAL A 190 -2.39 23.51 -0.74
C VAL A 190 -1.26 22.97 -1.60
N LEU A 191 -0.06 22.74 -1.05
CA LEU A 191 1.06 22.17 -1.81
C LEU A 191 0.75 20.74 -2.26
N GLY A 192 0.08 19.96 -1.42
CA GLY A 192 -0.31 18.59 -1.75
C GLY A 192 -1.60 18.49 -2.58
N PHE A 193 -2.35 19.59 -2.78
CA PHE A 193 -3.68 19.55 -3.41
C PHE A 193 -3.71 18.82 -4.77
N PRO A 194 -2.81 19.09 -5.73
CA PRO A 194 -2.84 18.40 -7.03
C PRO A 194 -2.69 16.89 -6.87
N PHE A 195 -1.82 16.46 -5.96
CA PHE A 195 -1.61 15.05 -5.65
C PHE A 195 -2.83 14.44 -4.96
N HIS A 196 -3.35 15.07 -3.89
CA HIS A 196 -4.53 14.57 -3.17
C HIS A 196 -5.75 14.42 -4.09
N MET A 197 -5.95 15.37 -5.00
CA MET A 197 -7.02 15.33 -5.99
C MET A 197 -6.81 14.16 -6.96
N ALA A 198 -5.64 14.09 -7.59
CA ALA A 198 -5.35 13.07 -8.60
C ALA A 198 -5.36 11.65 -8.01
N ILE A 199 -4.76 11.44 -6.83
CA ILE A 199 -4.66 10.10 -6.23
C ILE A 199 -6.01 9.59 -5.73
N THR A 200 -6.85 10.47 -5.17
CA THR A 200 -8.19 10.09 -4.71
C THR A 200 -9.11 9.79 -5.90
N LEU A 201 -9.10 10.67 -6.91
CA LEU A 201 -9.90 10.48 -8.13
C LEU A 201 -9.52 9.18 -8.86
N SER A 202 -8.22 8.93 -9.00
CA SER A 202 -7.73 7.70 -9.66
C SER A 202 -8.15 6.43 -8.91
N GLY A 203 -8.15 6.44 -7.57
CA GLY A 203 -8.65 5.33 -6.75
C GLY A 203 -10.14 5.04 -6.99
N LEU A 204 -10.97 6.09 -7.11
CA LEU A 204 -12.39 5.95 -7.45
C LEU A 204 -12.59 5.40 -8.87
N ILE A 205 -11.79 5.86 -9.82
CA ILE A 205 -11.87 5.44 -11.22
C ILE A 205 -11.48 3.97 -11.39
N ILE A 206 -10.53 3.44 -10.61
CA ILE A 206 -10.15 2.01 -10.69
C ILE A 206 -11.35 1.08 -10.45
N PHE A 207 -12.25 1.47 -9.54
CA PHE A 207 -13.41 0.65 -9.16
C PHE A 207 -14.74 1.18 -9.70
N TYR A 208 -14.72 1.94 -10.79
CA TYR A 208 -15.93 2.55 -11.36
C TYR A 208 -17.05 1.54 -11.64
N MET A 209 -16.71 0.31 -12.05
CA MET A 209 -17.68 -0.76 -12.32
C MET A 209 -18.40 -1.24 -11.06
N THR A 210 -17.78 -1.10 -9.89
CA THR A 210 -18.42 -1.41 -8.60
C THR A 210 -19.48 -0.37 -8.27
N TYR A 211 -19.19 0.91 -8.51
CA TYR A 211 -20.11 2.02 -8.17
C TYR A 211 -21.20 2.23 -9.22
N PHE A 212 -20.91 1.90 -10.48
CA PHE A 212 -21.82 2.04 -11.63
C PHE A 212 -21.97 0.71 -12.39
N PRO A 213 -22.52 -0.35 -11.78
CA PRO A 213 -22.61 -1.67 -12.41
C PRO A 213 -23.50 -1.70 -13.64
N SER A 214 -24.48 -0.80 -13.74
CA SER A 214 -25.37 -0.65 -14.90
C SER A 214 -24.72 0.03 -16.10
N SER A 215 -23.51 0.60 -15.96
CA SER A 215 -22.81 1.29 -17.07
C SER A 215 -22.58 0.39 -18.28
N LEU A 216 -22.22 -0.88 -18.06
CA LEU A 216 -22.12 -1.89 -19.12
C LEU A 216 -23.46 -2.22 -19.75
N GLN A 217 -24.52 -2.29 -18.94
CA GLN A 217 -25.84 -2.64 -19.43
C GLN A 217 -26.37 -1.56 -20.37
N VAL A 218 -26.15 -0.29 -20.02
CA VAL A 218 -26.55 0.87 -20.84
C VAL A 218 -25.69 1.00 -22.10
N ALA A 219 -24.38 0.78 -21.99
CA ALA A 219 -23.47 0.95 -23.13
C ALA A 219 -23.45 -0.26 -24.10
N TYR A 220 -23.67 -1.48 -23.61
CA TYR A 220 -23.49 -2.73 -24.36
C TYR A 220 -24.73 -3.63 -24.38
N GLY A 221 -25.89 -3.16 -23.92
CA GLY A 221 -27.13 -3.95 -23.87
C GLY A 221 -27.03 -5.21 -23.00
N GLY A 222 -26.08 -5.26 -22.06
CA GLY A 222 -25.79 -6.43 -21.22
C GLY A 222 -24.87 -7.48 -21.86
N ASN A 223 -24.33 -7.24 -23.06
CA ASN A 223 -23.42 -8.18 -23.71
C ASN A 223 -21.96 -8.02 -23.23
N ASN A 224 -21.64 -8.69 -22.14
CA ASN A 224 -20.30 -8.67 -21.52
C ASN A 224 -19.20 -9.23 -22.44
N GLN A 225 -19.52 -10.11 -23.40
CA GLN A 225 -18.52 -10.66 -24.33
C GLN A 225 -18.08 -9.63 -25.37
N VAL A 226 -19.01 -8.81 -25.86
CA VAL A 226 -18.71 -7.70 -26.78
C VAL A 226 -17.87 -6.64 -26.07
N PHE A 227 -18.24 -6.23 -24.84
CA PHE A 227 -17.39 -5.36 -24.04
C PHE A 227 -16.00 -5.98 -23.81
N ALA A 228 -15.91 -7.26 -23.46
CA ALA A 228 -14.61 -7.90 -23.23
C ALA A 228 -13.74 -7.96 -24.49
N LYS A 229 -14.36 -8.20 -25.65
CA LYS A 229 -13.68 -8.23 -26.95
C LYS A 229 -13.26 -6.82 -27.39
N GLU A 230 -14.13 -5.84 -27.29
CA GLU A 230 -13.85 -4.46 -27.73
C GLU A 230 -12.93 -3.70 -26.75
N ALA A 231 -13.14 -3.86 -25.44
CA ALA A 231 -12.32 -3.19 -24.44
C ALA A 231 -10.98 -3.92 -24.24
N PHE A 232 -10.98 -5.25 -24.16
CA PHE A 232 -9.75 -5.97 -23.80
C PHE A 232 -9.08 -6.71 -24.95
N ASP A 233 -9.69 -6.82 -26.14
CA ASP A 233 -9.15 -7.54 -27.31
C ASP A 233 -8.49 -8.87 -26.92
N LEU A 234 -9.20 -9.61 -26.05
CA LEU A 234 -8.69 -10.87 -25.49
C LEU A 234 -8.92 -11.98 -26.52
N TYR A 235 -7.84 -12.53 -27.06
CA TYR A 235 -7.92 -13.79 -27.78
C TYR A 235 -8.20 -14.92 -26.79
N ASN A 236 -9.33 -15.61 -26.97
CA ASN A 236 -9.70 -16.76 -26.17
C ASN A 236 -10.09 -17.91 -27.10
N ARG A 237 -9.68 -19.13 -26.73
CA ARG A 237 -9.99 -20.36 -27.45
C ARG A 237 -10.62 -21.36 -26.49
N PRO A 238 -11.83 -21.89 -26.79
CA PRO A 238 -12.44 -22.94 -25.99
C PRO A 238 -11.56 -24.19 -25.97
N LYS A 239 -11.54 -24.89 -24.83
CA LYS A 239 -10.89 -26.20 -24.71
C LYS A 239 -11.60 -27.24 -25.60
N VAL A 240 -10.83 -28.16 -26.18
CA VAL A 240 -11.38 -29.25 -27.00
C VAL A 240 -11.54 -30.57 -26.23
N ASN A 241 -11.12 -30.59 -24.96
CA ASN A 241 -11.11 -31.75 -24.06
C ASN A 241 -10.35 -32.95 -24.64
N LYS A 242 -9.24 -32.68 -25.34
CA LYS A 242 -8.33 -33.70 -25.86
C LYS A 242 -6.94 -33.43 -25.29
N PRO A 243 -6.17 -34.45 -24.88
CA PRO A 243 -4.80 -34.26 -24.45
C PRO A 243 -3.97 -33.57 -25.53
N GLY A 244 -3.13 -32.62 -25.12
CA GLY A 244 -2.19 -31.93 -26.00
C GLY A 244 -0.88 -31.63 -25.28
N GLU A 245 0.21 -31.64 -26.04
CA GLU A 245 1.53 -31.25 -25.54
C GLU A 245 1.82 -29.81 -25.96
N LEU A 246 2.41 -29.01 -25.07
CA LEU A 246 2.86 -27.67 -25.46
C LEU A 246 4.17 -27.74 -26.25
N ALA A 247 4.23 -26.97 -27.33
CA ALA A 247 5.46 -26.61 -28.02
C ALA A 247 6.38 -25.76 -27.11
N SER A 248 7.62 -25.54 -27.55
CA SER A 248 8.65 -24.82 -26.78
C SER A 248 8.19 -23.41 -26.42
N LEU A 249 8.13 -23.14 -25.12
CA LEU A 249 7.86 -21.83 -24.55
C LEU A 249 9.03 -20.89 -24.84
N ASP A 250 10.27 -21.38 -24.85
CA ASP A 250 11.44 -20.59 -25.21
C ASP A 250 11.33 -20.06 -26.65
N ALA A 251 10.86 -20.88 -27.60
CA ALA A 251 10.64 -20.45 -28.98
C ALA A 251 9.56 -19.37 -29.09
N MET A 252 8.42 -19.55 -28.41
CA MET A 252 7.35 -18.54 -28.39
C MET A 252 7.80 -17.23 -27.73
N VAL A 253 8.61 -17.29 -26.67
CA VAL A 253 9.19 -16.10 -26.04
C VAL A 253 10.21 -15.43 -26.95
N ALA A 254 11.05 -16.19 -27.65
CA ALA A 254 12.01 -15.63 -28.60
C ALA A 254 11.28 -14.91 -29.75
N GLU A 255 10.20 -15.48 -30.28
CA GLU A 255 9.35 -14.83 -31.27
C GLU A 255 8.70 -13.56 -30.72
N THR A 256 8.14 -13.62 -29.51
CA THR A 256 7.56 -12.47 -28.82
C THR A 256 8.58 -11.34 -28.61
N THR A 257 9.80 -11.69 -28.20
CA THR A 257 10.88 -10.72 -27.97
C THR A 257 11.26 -10.01 -29.26
N LYS A 258 11.24 -10.72 -30.41
CA LYS A 258 11.43 -10.10 -31.73
C LYS A 258 10.26 -9.18 -32.10
N LEU A 259 9.02 -9.59 -31.82
CA LEU A 259 7.81 -8.77 -32.08
C LEU A 259 7.77 -7.47 -31.27
N TRP A 260 8.49 -7.40 -30.15
CA TRP A 260 8.50 -6.25 -29.24
C TRP A 260 9.84 -5.50 -29.22
N ASP A 261 10.60 -5.54 -30.31
CA ASP A 261 11.85 -4.79 -30.48
C ASP A 261 12.91 -5.09 -29.40
N GLY A 262 12.94 -6.33 -28.91
CA GLY A 262 13.89 -6.79 -27.90
C GLY A 262 13.36 -6.83 -26.47
N ASP A 263 12.14 -6.37 -26.20
CA ASP A 263 11.54 -6.47 -24.88
C ASP A 263 11.12 -7.92 -24.57
N SER A 264 11.70 -8.50 -23.52
CA SER A 264 11.24 -9.79 -22.99
C SER A 264 9.90 -9.65 -22.25
N PRO A 265 9.04 -10.68 -22.24
CA PRO A 265 7.77 -10.64 -21.53
C PRO A 265 7.92 -10.40 -20.03
N ARG A 266 6.87 -9.86 -19.39
CA ARG A 266 6.76 -9.76 -17.92
C ARG A 266 6.13 -10.99 -17.30
N SER A 267 5.23 -11.63 -18.04
CA SER A 267 4.55 -12.86 -17.64
C SER A 267 4.18 -13.73 -18.82
N LEU A 268 4.09 -15.02 -18.55
CA LEU A 268 3.51 -16.03 -19.43
C LEU A 268 2.25 -16.58 -18.79
N VAL A 269 1.19 -16.77 -19.59
CA VAL A 269 -0.06 -17.38 -19.16
C VAL A 269 -0.39 -18.52 -20.10
N VAL A 270 -0.56 -19.73 -19.56
CA VAL A 270 -1.05 -20.89 -20.29
C VAL A 270 -2.52 -21.09 -19.93
N ARG A 271 -3.43 -20.95 -20.90
CA ARG A 271 -4.85 -21.29 -20.73
C ARG A 271 -5.09 -22.72 -21.19
N ASN A 272 -5.99 -23.41 -20.49
CA ASN A 272 -6.31 -24.82 -20.74
C ASN A 272 -5.04 -25.71 -20.75
N PRO A 273 -4.19 -25.67 -19.70
CA PRO A 273 -2.97 -26.49 -19.64
C PRO A 273 -3.29 -27.98 -19.83
N GLY A 274 -2.52 -28.65 -20.70
CA GLY A 274 -2.68 -30.07 -21.05
C GLY A 274 -3.74 -30.39 -22.10
N ASP A 275 -4.44 -29.39 -22.65
CA ASP A 275 -5.43 -29.55 -23.73
C ASP A 275 -4.78 -29.30 -25.12
N ALA A 276 -5.26 -29.99 -26.15
CA ALA A 276 -4.82 -29.80 -27.53
C ALA A 276 -5.14 -28.39 -28.09
N ALA A 277 -6.07 -27.67 -27.46
CA ALA A 277 -6.35 -26.26 -27.74
C ALA A 277 -5.79 -25.33 -26.65
N ALA A 278 -4.72 -25.73 -25.96
CA ALA A 278 -4.00 -24.85 -25.04
C ALA A 278 -3.55 -23.56 -25.75
N LEU A 279 -3.57 -22.46 -25.01
CA LEU A 279 -3.16 -21.14 -25.50
C LEU A 279 -2.05 -20.60 -24.63
N VAL A 280 -0.95 -20.18 -25.23
CA VAL A 280 0.15 -19.51 -24.51
C VAL A 280 0.08 -18.02 -24.80
N GLN A 281 0.01 -17.20 -23.76
CA GLN A 281 -0.07 -15.75 -23.87
C GLN A 281 1.14 -15.12 -23.18
N ALA A 282 1.97 -14.43 -23.96
CA ALA A 282 3.03 -13.59 -23.45
C ALA A 282 2.50 -12.17 -23.27
N VAL A 283 2.76 -11.56 -22.11
CA VAL A 283 2.34 -10.19 -21.78
C VAL A 283 3.56 -9.28 -21.65
N ARG A 284 3.57 -8.18 -22.40
CA ARG A 284 4.68 -7.23 -22.42
C ARG A 284 4.84 -6.54 -21.06
N PRO A 285 6.06 -6.21 -20.62
CA PRO A 285 6.27 -5.35 -19.47
C PRO A 285 5.58 -4.00 -19.66
N GLY A 286 4.84 -3.55 -18.64
CA GLY A 286 4.27 -2.21 -18.55
C GLY A 286 4.94 -1.34 -17.50
N GLU A 287 6.12 -1.74 -17.00
CA GLU A 287 6.84 -1.01 -15.94
C GLU A 287 7.67 0.16 -16.51
N ASP A 288 7.82 0.31 -17.82
CA ASP A 288 8.57 1.40 -18.46
C ASP A 288 7.77 2.73 -18.54
N ARG A 289 6.45 2.68 -18.34
CA ARG A 289 5.53 3.82 -18.51
C ARG A 289 4.50 3.89 -17.41
N VAL A 290 3.85 5.06 -17.31
CA VAL A 290 2.70 5.25 -16.42
C VAL A 290 1.48 4.46 -16.91
N VAL A 291 1.27 4.37 -18.22
CA VAL A 291 0.16 3.60 -18.79
C VAL A 291 0.40 2.11 -18.54
N ALA A 292 -0.55 1.43 -17.90
CA ALA A 292 -0.54 -0.02 -17.78
C ALA A 292 -0.72 -0.67 -19.18
N ARG A 293 0.39 -0.95 -19.88
CA ARG A 293 0.39 -1.68 -21.16
C ARG A 293 -0.12 -3.10 -20.96
N THR A 294 -0.80 -3.60 -21.98
CA THR A 294 -1.27 -5.01 -22.03
C THR A 294 -1.04 -5.58 -23.42
N ASP A 295 0.07 -5.20 -24.06
CA ASP A 295 0.44 -5.80 -25.34
C ASP A 295 0.62 -7.30 -25.10
N THR A 296 -0.09 -8.09 -25.89
CA THR A 296 -0.20 -9.54 -25.67
C THR A 296 0.01 -10.24 -26.99
N ALA A 297 0.94 -11.20 -27.00
CA ALA A 297 1.11 -12.14 -28.10
C ALA A 297 0.53 -13.49 -27.66
N SER A 298 -0.44 -13.99 -28.42
CA SER A 298 -1.14 -15.26 -28.14
C SER A 298 -0.72 -16.29 -29.19
N PHE A 299 -0.27 -17.44 -28.71
CA PHE A 299 0.25 -18.54 -29.50
C PHE A 299 -0.60 -19.79 -29.30
N ASP A 300 -0.69 -20.59 -30.36
CA ASP A 300 -1.20 -21.94 -30.30
C ASP A 300 -0.26 -22.77 -29.43
N GLY A 301 -0.79 -23.35 -28.35
CA GLY A 301 0.02 -24.07 -27.38
C GLY A 301 0.69 -25.30 -27.98
N ALA A 302 0.04 -26.00 -28.92
CA ALA A 302 0.55 -27.26 -29.48
C ALA A 302 1.56 -27.05 -30.60
N THR A 303 1.36 -26.02 -31.43
CA THR A 303 2.21 -25.77 -32.61
C THR A 303 3.21 -24.63 -32.41
N GLY A 304 2.99 -23.75 -31.43
CA GLY A 304 3.78 -22.53 -31.25
C GLY A 304 3.46 -21.43 -32.27
N ALA A 305 2.46 -21.61 -33.13
CA ALA A 305 2.10 -20.61 -34.13
C ALA A 305 1.49 -19.36 -33.48
N LEU A 306 1.95 -18.17 -33.85
CA LEU A 306 1.32 -16.91 -33.44
C LEU A 306 -0.11 -16.83 -33.99
N LEU A 307 -1.07 -16.70 -33.10
CA LEU A 307 -2.50 -16.63 -33.43
C LEU A 307 -3.03 -15.19 -33.42
N HIS A 308 -2.56 -14.38 -32.46
CA HIS A 308 -3.02 -13.01 -32.28
C HIS A 308 -1.94 -12.17 -31.63
N HIS A 309 -1.69 -10.99 -32.18
CA HIS A 309 -0.80 -10.00 -31.57
C HIS A 309 -1.55 -8.69 -31.39
N ARG A 310 -1.72 -8.29 -30.13
CA ARG A 310 -2.33 -7.02 -29.78
C ARG A 310 -1.27 -5.98 -29.49
N THR A 311 -1.31 -4.88 -30.24
CA THR A 311 -0.53 -3.66 -29.99
C THR A 311 -1.49 -2.49 -29.75
N ALA A 312 -1.52 -1.95 -28.53
CA ALA A 312 -2.42 -0.87 -28.10
C ALA A 312 -3.91 -1.22 -27.88
N GLY A 313 -4.59 -0.38 -27.07
CA GLY A 313 -6.02 -0.47 -26.79
C GLY A 313 -6.74 0.81 -27.23
N ALA A 314 -8.07 0.77 -27.28
CA ALA A 314 -8.89 1.93 -27.62
C ALA A 314 -8.51 3.19 -26.79
N PRO A 315 -8.63 4.42 -27.35
CA PRO A 315 -8.18 5.65 -26.68
C PRO A 315 -8.76 5.84 -25.26
N VAL A 316 -10.05 5.56 -25.06
CA VAL A 316 -10.72 5.66 -23.76
C VAL A 316 -10.08 4.73 -22.73
N LEU A 317 -9.76 3.51 -23.13
CA LEU A 317 -9.11 2.54 -22.27
C LEU A 317 -7.66 2.96 -21.96
N THR A 318 -6.98 3.56 -22.91
CA THR A 318 -5.63 4.10 -22.70
C THR A 318 -5.64 5.20 -21.62
N THR A 319 -6.63 6.10 -21.64
CA THR A 319 -6.81 7.11 -20.58
C THR A 319 -7.12 6.48 -19.22
N GLN A 320 -8.04 5.52 -19.17
CA GLN A 320 -8.35 4.81 -17.91
C GLN A 320 -7.12 4.10 -17.35
N ARG A 321 -6.31 3.46 -18.21
CA ARG A 321 -5.06 2.77 -17.84
C ARG A 321 -3.96 3.74 -17.40
N PHE A 322 -3.92 4.93 -17.96
CA PHE A 322 -3.02 6.00 -17.48
C PHE A 322 -3.39 6.41 -16.06
N ILE A 323 -4.68 6.68 -15.80
CA ILE A 323 -5.19 7.06 -14.49
C ILE A 323 -4.95 5.93 -13.47
N ALA A 324 -5.26 4.69 -13.83
CA ALA A 324 -5.01 3.53 -12.98
C ALA A 324 -3.51 3.34 -12.70
N GLY A 325 -2.66 3.51 -13.71
CA GLY A 325 -1.22 3.39 -13.56
C GLY A 325 -0.58 4.49 -12.71
N LEU A 326 -1.11 5.72 -12.75
CA LEU A 326 -0.73 6.79 -11.81
C LEU A 326 -0.99 6.41 -10.35
N HIS A 327 -2.01 5.59 -10.09
CA HIS A 327 -2.39 5.17 -8.75
C HIS A 327 -1.68 3.88 -8.31
N TRP A 328 -1.46 2.93 -9.22
CA TRP A 328 -0.76 1.68 -8.90
C TRP A 328 0.75 1.87 -8.71
N ILE A 329 1.35 2.91 -9.32
CA ILE A 329 2.75 3.32 -9.09
C ILE A 329 3.73 2.14 -9.36
N GLN A 330 3.41 1.31 -10.36
CA GLN A 330 4.19 0.11 -10.68
C GLN A 330 5.36 0.40 -11.64
N PHE A 331 5.45 1.62 -12.19
CA PHE A 331 6.53 2.02 -13.10
C PHE A 331 7.91 1.94 -12.44
N ARG A 332 8.94 1.56 -13.20
CA ARG A 332 10.34 1.36 -12.79
C ARG A 332 11.09 2.70 -12.69
N HIS A 333 10.64 3.56 -11.79
CA HIS A 333 11.26 4.87 -11.54
C HIS A 333 11.38 5.16 -10.05
N TRP A 334 12.59 4.96 -9.49
CA TRP A 334 12.84 5.09 -8.05
C TRP A 334 12.57 6.49 -7.50
N THR A 335 13.02 7.55 -8.18
CA THR A 335 12.77 8.94 -7.72
C THR A 335 11.29 9.25 -7.61
N LEU A 336 10.49 8.86 -8.62
CA LEU A 336 9.06 9.10 -8.64
C LEU A 336 8.35 8.28 -7.56
N ARG A 337 8.77 7.03 -7.29
CA ARG A 337 8.26 6.28 -6.13
C ARG A 337 8.51 6.99 -4.80
N TRP A 338 9.72 7.50 -4.57
CA TRP A 338 10.02 8.28 -3.37
C TRP A 338 9.22 9.58 -3.28
N LEU A 339 8.97 10.25 -4.42
CA LEU A 339 8.10 11.42 -4.48
C LEU A 339 6.66 11.05 -4.07
N TYR A 340 6.11 9.97 -4.61
CA TYR A 340 4.79 9.46 -4.25
C TYR A 340 4.70 9.05 -2.77
N PHE A 341 5.74 8.41 -2.24
CA PHE A 341 5.83 8.08 -0.82
C PHE A 341 5.82 9.34 0.05
N GLY A 342 6.64 10.34 -0.29
CA GLY A 342 6.68 11.62 0.41
C GLY A 342 5.35 12.37 0.36
N LEU A 343 4.71 12.42 -0.81
CA LEU A 343 3.39 13.03 -0.99
C LEU A 343 2.27 12.28 -0.25
N GLY A 344 2.36 10.95 -0.16
CA GLY A 344 1.50 10.13 0.68
C GLY A 344 1.63 10.48 2.16
N LEU A 345 2.87 10.64 2.67
CA LEU A 345 3.13 11.11 4.03
C LEU A 345 2.62 12.54 4.27
N VAL A 346 2.72 13.43 3.27
CA VAL A 346 2.11 14.78 3.34
C VAL A 346 0.59 14.68 3.53
N GLY A 347 -0.08 13.72 2.88
CA GLY A 347 -1.49 13.42 3.12
C GLY A 347 -1.78 12.95 4.55
N CYS A 348 -0.94 12.08 5.11
CA CYS A 348 -1.04 11.70 6.52
C CYS A 348 -0.89 12.91 7.46
N VAL A 349 0.08 13.81 7.19
CA VAL A 349 0.28 15.03 7.98
C VAL A 349 -0.90 15.99 7.85
N LEU A 350 -1.49 16.13 6.66
CA LEU A 350 -2.69 16.95 6.42
C LEU A 350 -3.85 16.51 7.33
N ILE A 351 -4.12 15.21 7.36
CA ILE A 351 -5.21 14.64 8.16
C ILE A 351 -4.91 14.77 9.66
N ALA A 352 -3.69 14.40 10.09
CA ALA A 352 -3.29 14.49 11.49
C ALA A 352 -3.32 15.93 12.01
N SER A 353 -2.81 16.90 11.24
CA SER A 353 -2.85 18.32 11.60
C SER A 353 -4.28 18.87 11.67
N GLY A 354 -5.19 18.40 10.80
CA GLY A 354 -6.62 18.73 10.87
C GLY A 354 -7.26 18.30 12.19
N TYR A 355 -7.00 17.07 12.63
CA TYR A 355 -7.44 16.57 13.93
C TYR A 355 -6.88 17.40 15.10
N LEU A 356 -5.56 17.61 15.10
CA LEU A 356 -4.91 18.37 16.17
C LEU A 356 -5.44 19.81 16.25
N PHE A 357 -5.70 20.45 15.11
CA PHE A 357 -6.30 21.77 15.07
C PHE A 357 -7.73 21.78 15.63
N TRP A 358 -8.55 20.77 15.27
CA TRP A 358 -9.91 20.65 15.78
C TRP A 358 -9.93 20.51 17.31
N LEU A 359 -9.06 19.65 17.85
CA LEU A 359 -8.90 19.40 19.28
C LEU A 359 -8.48 20.66 20.02
N GLU A 360 -7.41 21.32 19.58
CA GLU A 360 -6.88 22.52 20.24
C GLU A 360 -7.88 23.69 20.19
N SER A 361 -8.64 23.80 19.10
CA SER A 361 -9.64 24.85 18.94
C SER A 361 -10.86 24.71 19.88
N ARG A 362 -11.14 23.49 20.36
CA ARG A 362 -12.38 23.18 21.13
C ARG A 362 -12.14 22.76 22.56
N ARG A 363 -10.90 22.38 22.93
CA ARG A 363 -10.55 21.88 24.27
C ARG A 363 -11.04 22.80 25.40
N LYS A 364 -10.68 24.09 25.38
CA LYS A 364 -11.08 25.06 26.41
C LYS A 364 -12.60 25.21 26.52
N LYS A 365 -13.28 25.36 25.39
CA LYS A 365 -14.74 25.57 25.36
C LYS A 365 -15.50 24.32 25.86
N HIS A 366 -15.07 23.13 25.45
CA HIS A 366 -15.70 21.88 25.91
C HIS A 366 -15.46 21.65 27.41
N GLN A 367 -14.27 21.97 27.92
CA GLN A 367 -14.00 21.92 29.35
C GLN A 367 -14.91 22.87 30.14
N GLN A 368 -15.11 24.10 29.66
CA GLN A 368 -16.03 25.06 30.29
C GLN A 368 -17.49 24.60 30.27
N LEU A 369 -17.90 23.88 29.23
CA LEU A 369 -19.27 23.37 29.06
C LEU A 369 -19.47 21.95 29.64
N GLY A 370 -18.46 21.34 30.26
CA GLY A 370 -18.53 19.96 30.75
C GLY A 370 -18.71 18.88 29.66
N LEU A 371 -18.44 19.21 28.39
CA LEU A 371 -18.69 18.32 27.26
C LEU A 371 -17.53 17.33 27.04
N GLN A 372 -17.84 16.04 26.89
CA GLN A 372 -16.85 14.98 26.67
C GLN A 372 -16.46 14.76 25.21
N GLY A 373 -17.10 15.43 24.23
CA GLY A 373 -16.86 15.18 22.80
C GLY A 373 -15.40 15.34 22.35
N VAL A 374 -14.63 16.23 22.99
CA VAL A 374 -13.18 16.37 22.70
C VAL A 374 -12.40 15.13 23.14
N ARG A 375 -12.80 14.44 24.21
CA ARG A 375 -12.15 13.21 24.67
C ARG A 375 -12.35 12.05 23.71
N LEU A 376 -13.56 11.92 23.17
CA LEU A 376 -13.86 10.90 22.16
C LEU A 376 -12.97 11.10 20.93
N VAL A 377 -12.97 12.31 20.37
CA VAL A 377 -12.15 12.65 19.18
C VAL A 377 -10.65 12.58 19.49
N GLU A 378 -10.21 12.92 20.71
CA GLU A 378 -8.80 12.80 21.13
C GLU A 378 -8.35 11.35 21.07
N GLY A 379 -9.10 10.40 21.63
CA GLY A 379 -8.74 8.98 21.56
C GLY A 379 -8.83 8.40 20.15
N LEU A 380 -9.84 8.81 19.35
CA LEU A 380 -9.90 8.47 17.92
C LEU A 380 -8.69 8.99 17.15
N THR A 381 -8.26 10.22 17.43
CA THR A 381 -7.09 10.83 16.78
C THR A 381 -5.83 10.04 17.10
N ILE A 382 -5.59 9.74 18.38
CA ILE A 382 -4.39 9.03 18.83
C ILE A 382 -4.35 7.61 18.22
N GLY A 383 -5.43 6.84 18.37
CA GLY A 383 -5.49 5.48 17.83
C GLY A 383 -5.42 5.42 16.31
N SER A 384 -5.94 6.44 15.62
CA SER A 384 -5.85 6.51 14.15
C SER A 384 -4.47 6.93 13.65
N VAL A 385 -3.80 7.86 14.34
CA VAL A 385 -2.53 8.45 13.89
C VAL A 385 -1.33 7.64 14.40
N THR A 386 -1.10 7.59 15.71
CA THR A 386 0.02 6.83 16.28
C THR A 386 -0.32 5.36 16.42
N GLY A 387 -1.58 5.03 16.72
CA GLY A 387 -2.01 3.66 16.96
C GLY A 387 -1.84 2.73 15.76
N ILE A 388 -2.17 3.21 14.54
CA ILE A 388 -1.96 2.40 13.32
C ILE A 388 -0.48 2.18 13.01
N ILE A 389 0.39 3.14 13.37
CA ILE A 389 1.84 3.00 13.22
C ILE A 389 2.35 1.95 14.20
N VAL A 390 1.90 1.98 15.46
CA VAL A 390 2.20 0.95 16.47
C VAL A 390 1.74 -0.43 16.00
N ALA A 391 0.54 -0.53 15.43
CA ALA A 391 0.01 -1.78 14.87
C ALA A 391 0.85 -2.30 13.69
N THR A 392 1.24 -1.41 12.77
CA THR A 392 2.10 -1.74 11.62
C THR A 392 3.47 -2.24 12.07
N LEU A 393 4.08 -1.60 13.06
CA LEU A 393 5.37 -2.03 13.59
C LEU A 393 5.25 -3.35 14.36
N SER A 394 4.15 -3.56 15.08
CA SER A 394 3.87 -4.83 15.76
C SER A 394 3.69 -5.97 14.76
N PHE A 395 3.11 -5.71 13.59
CA PHE A 395 3.03 -6.66 12.48
C PHE A 395 4.42 -7.08 11.98
N PHE A 396 5.35 -6.14 11.81
CA PHE A 396 6.74 -6.45 11.42
C PHE A 396 7.50 -7.22 12.51
N VAL A 397 7.35 -6.83 13.77
CA VAL A 397 7.96 -7.54 14.91
C VAL A 397 7.40 -8.96 15.02
N ALA A 398 6.08 -9.13 14.92
CA ALA A 398 5.43 -10.45 14.94
C ALA A 398 5.93 -11.36 13.83
N ASN A 399 6.10 -10.84 12.61
CA ASN A 399 6.64 -11.61 11.49
C ASN A 399 8.06 -12.16 11.77
N ARG A 400 8.91 -11.42 12.49
CA ARG A 400 10.25 -11.90 12.87
C ARG A 400 10.22 -12.89 14.05
N LEU A 401 9.27 -12.75 14.97
CA LEU A 401 9.15 -13.61 16.16
C LEU A 401 8.41 -14.92 15.90
N LEU A 402 7.43 -14.93 14.99
CA LEU A 402 6.62 -16.12 14.70
C LEU A 402 7.42 -17.15 13.89
N PRO A 403 7.57 -18.39 14.39
CA PRO A 403 8.31 -19.45 13.68
C PRO A 403 7.72 -19.75 12.30
N PRO A 404 8.55 -20.10 11.30
CA PRO A 404 8.07 -20.58 10.01
C PRO A 404 7.15 -21.80 10.17
N GLY A 405 6.05 -21.84 9.42
CA GLY A 405 5.09 -22.97 9.44
C GLY A 405 4.23 -23.08 10.70
N ILE A 406 4.29 -22.12 11.64
CA ILE A 406 3.44 -22.18 12.84
C ILE A 406 1.96 -22.16 12.49
N VAL A 407 1.21 -23.09 13.10
CA VAL A 407 -0.25 -23.11 13.13
C VAL A 407 -0.67 -23.05 14.60
N PHE A 408 -1.41 -22.02 14.98
CA PHE A 408 -1.87 -21.83 16.37
C PHE A 408 -3.39 -21.74 16.37
N LEU A 409 -4.05 -22.58 17.18
CA LEU A 409 -5.52 -22.69 17.23
C LEU A 409 -6.17 -22.91 15.84
N GLY A 410 -5.49 -23.67 14.96
CA GLY A 410 -5.96 -23.92 13.59
C GLY A 410 -5.77 -22.75 12.62
N VAL A 411 -5.07 -21.70 13.03
CA VAL A 411 -4.84 -20.49 12.25
C VAL A 411 -3.39 -20.45 11.77
N GLU A 412 -3.20 -20.23 10.46
CA GLU A 412 -1.88 -20.13 9.85
C GLU A 412 -1.13 -18.86 10.27
N ARG A 413 0.21 -18.91 10.18
CA ARG A 413 1.12 -17.81 10.53
C ARG A 413 0.69 -16.45 9.99
N PHE A 414 0.34 -16.34 8.71
CA PHE A 414 -0.04 -15.06 8.11
C PHE A 414 -1.25 -14.42 8.81
N ALA A 415 -2.21 -15.24 9.25
CA ALA A 415 -3.42 -14.75 9.91
C ALA A 415 -3.14 -14.33 11.35
N LEU A 416 -2.20 -14.99 12.04
CA LEU A 416 -1.72 -14.55 13.35
C LEU A 416 -1.06 -13.16 13.27
N GLU A 417 -0.23 -12.91 12.24
CA GLU A 417 0.37 -11.59 12.01
C GLU A 417 -0.73 -10.51 11.87
N ILE A 418 -1.77 -10.79 11.08
CA ILE A 418 -2.91 -9.89 10.85
C ILE A 418 -3.74 -9.68 12.14
N TRP A 419 -3.96 -10.73 12.93
CA TRP A 419 -4.67 -10.62 14.20
C TRP A 419 -3.92 -9.76 15.20
N ILE A 420 -2.59 -9.94 15.31
CA ILE A 420 -1.74 -9.09 16.16
C ILE A 420 -1.85 -7.64 15.73
N PHE A 421 -1.82 -7.35 14.42
CA PHE A 421 -2.06 -6.00 13.91
C PHE A 421 -3.38 -5.42 14.42
N TYR A 422 -4.51 -6.11 14.25
CA TYR A 422 -5.82 -5.60 14.65
C TYR A 422 -5.98 -5.49 16.17
N PHE A 423 -5.52 -6.47 16.94
CA PHE A 423 -5.61 -6.43 18.40
C PHE A 423 -4.75 -5.31 18.99
N VAL A 424 -3.53 -5.13 18.49
CA VAL A 424 -2.69 -4.00 18.92
C VAL A 424 -3.34 -2.68 18.51
N TRP A 425 -3.92 -2.58 17.31
CA TRP A 425 -4.58 -1.36 16.89
C TRP A 425 -5.77 -1.02 17.79
N LEU A 426 -6.65 -1.98 18.08
CA LEU A 426 -7.75 -1.80 19.04
C LEU A 426 -7.25 -1.43 20.44
N ALA A 427 -6.18 -2.08 20.90
CA ALA A 427 -5.56 -1.76 22.19
C ALA A 427 -5.03 -0.31 22.24
N THR A 428 -4.55 0.25 21.12
CA THR A 428 -4.09 1.64 21.08
C THR A 428 -5.25 2.65 21.22
N PHE A 429 -6.45 2.33 20.71
CA PHE A 429 -7.65 3.14 20.95
C PHE A 429 -8.09 3.05 22.41
N ALA A 430 -8.16 1.83 22.96
CA ALA A 430 -8.50 1.61 24.36
C ALA A 430 -7.52 2.34 25.29
N HIS A 431 -6.21 2.20 25.06
CA HIS A 431 -5.16 2.93 25.77
C HIS A 431 -5.33 4.44 25.67
N ALA A 432 -5.68 4.97 24.49
CA ALA A 432 -5.88 6.40 24.31
C ALA A 432 -7.06 6.96 25.11
N TRP A 433 -8.17 6.22 25.22
CA TRP A 433 -9.32 6.64 26.03
C TRP A 433 -9.12 6.42 27.53
N LEU A 434 -8.41 5.36 27.93
CA LEU A 434 -8.14 5.05 29.34
C LEU A 434 -7.06 5.94 29.95
N LEU A 435 -6.02 6.29 29.18
CA LEU A 435 -4.85 7.04 29.65
C LEU A 435 -4.52 8.27 28.77
N PRO A 436 -5.48 9.18 28.51
CA PRO A 436 -5.35 10.22 27.49
C PRO A 436 -4.20 11.21 27.76
N ALA A 437 -3.83 11.44 29.02
CA ALA A 437 -2.74 12.35 29.38
C ALA A 437 -1.36 11.81 28.98
N ARG A 438 -1.19 10.49 28.92
CA ARG A 438 0.09 9.84 28.57
C ARG A 438 0.06 9.22 27.18
N ALA A 439 -1.11 9.05 26.59
CA ALA A 439 -1.31 8.27 25.39
C ALA A 439 -0.40 8.65 24.22
N TRP A 440 -0.26 9.95 23.91
CA TRP A 440 0.67 10.42 22.88
C TRP A 440 2.14 10.06 23.17
N LEU A 441 2.57 10.22 24.42
CA LEU A 441 3.94 9.92 24.85
C LEU A 441 4.21 8.42 24.81
N ASP A 442 3.33 7.63 25.40
CA ASP A 442 3.46 6.18 25.52
C ASP A 442 3.43 5.51 24.14
N GLN A 443 2.52 5.90 23.25
CA GLN A 443 2.49 5.37 21.88
C GLN A 443 3.71 5.82 21.07
N SER A 444 4.20 7.05 21.25
CA SER A 444 5.46 7.48 20.61
C SER A 444 6.64 6.63 21.09
N ARG A 445 6.71 6.30 22.38
CA ARG A 445 7.73 5.37 22.91
C ARG A 445 7.56 3.96 22.37
N ALA A 446 6.33 3.46 22.26
CA ALA A 446 6.06 2.17 21.65
C ALA A 446 6.55 2.10 20.19
N ILE A 447 6.34 3.17 19.41
CA ILE A 447 6.88 3.28 18.04
C ILE A 447 8.41 3.17 18.04
N VAL A 448 9.10 3.88 18.94
CA VAL A 448 10.57 3.77 19.07
C VAL A 448 11.00 2.34 19.36
N CYS A 449 10.42 1.72 20.39
CA CYS A 449 10.79 0.38 20.83
C CYS A 449 10.52 -0.66 19.74
N LEU A 450 9.34 -0.63 19.11
CA LEU A 450 8.95 -1.61 18.10
C LEU A 450 9.77 -1.45 16.81
N ALA A 451 10.05 -0.23 16.37
CA ALA A 451 10.86 0.01 15.17
C ALA A 451 12.31 -0.45 15.37
N VAL A 452 12.92 -0.16 16.52
CA VAL A 452 14.27 -0.65 16.86
C VAL A 452 14.25 -2.18 17.01
N ALA A 453 13.24 -2.73 17.68
CA ALA A 453 13.09 -4.18 17.82
C ALA A 453 12.96 -4.89 16.47
N ALA A 454 12.19 -4.33 15.52
CA ALA A 454 12.06 -4.91 14.17
C ALA A 454 13.42 -5.04 13.47
N VAL A 455 14.26 -4.00 13.53
CA VAL A 455 15.61 -4.01 12.92
C VAL A 455 16.53 -4.99 13.63
N LEU A 456 16.53 -5.00 14.96
CA LEU A 456 17.34 -5.94 15.75
C LEU A 456 16.91 -7.39 15.50
N LEU A 457 15.60 -7.66 15.45
CA LEU A 457 15.07 -8.99 15.18
C LEU A 457 15.37 -9.42 13.74
N ASN A 458 15.32 -8.51 12.75
CA ASN A 458 15.76 -8.83 11.39
C ASN A 458 17.22 -9.30 11.38
N TRP A 459 18.10 -8.59 12.07
CA TRP A 459 19.50 -9.02 12.24
C TRP A 459 19.59 -10.39 12.92
N LEU A 460 18.98 -10.56 14.09
CA LEU A 460 19.10 -11.79 14.88
C LEU A 460 18.52 -13.03 14.18
N THR A 461 17.45 -12.87 13.41
CA THR A 461 16.73 -14.00 12.77
C THR A 461 17.24 -14.35 11.37
N THR A 462 17.89 -13.41 10.67
CA THR A 462 18.32 -13.62 9.27
C THR A 462 19.82 -13.49 9.06
N GLY A 463 20.55 -12.87 9.99
CA GLY A 463 21.95 -12.47 9.81
C GLY A 463 22.15 -11.22 8.94
N ASP A 464 21.10 -10.70 8.30
CA ASP A 464 21.18 -9.51 7.45
C ASP A 464 21.02 -8.23 8.27
N HIS A 465 22.09 -7.82 8.97
CA HIS A 465 22.17 -6.50 9.60
C HIS A 465 22.38 -5.38 8.58
N LEU A 466 22.12 -4.14 8.99
CA LEU A 466 22.20 -2.94 8.13
C LEU A 466 23.54 -2.80 7.37
N GLY A 467 24.67 -3.11 8.01
CA GLY A 467 25.98 -3.06 7.35
C GLY A 467 26.11 -4.05 6.18
N ARG A 468 25.63 -5.28 6.35
CA ARG A 468 25.63 -6.30 5.29
C ARG A 468 24.65 -5.94 4.18
N SER A 469 23.45 -5.48 4.54
CA SER A 469 22.41 -5.16 3.56
C SER A 469 22.75 -3.91 2.72
N LEU A 470 23.53 -2.96 3.26
CA LEU A 470 24.08 -1.83 2.48
C LEU A 470 25.21 -2.26 1.55
N ALA A 471 26.08 -3.18 1.99
CA ALA A 471 27.22 -3.66 1.20
C ALA A 471 26.80 -4.50 -0.01
N GLN A 472 25.69 -5.23 0.08
CA GLN A 472 25.23 -6.13 -0.97
C GLN A 472 24.04 -5.54 -1.73
N ARG A 473 24.22 -5.24 -3.02
CA ARG A 473 23.19 -4.57 -3.86
C ARG A 473 21.83 -5.26 -3.85
N HIS A 474 21.82 -6.59 -3.89
CA HIS A 474 20.56 -7.34 -3.89
C HIS A 474 19.79 -7.22 -2.55
N LEU A 475 20.42 -6.75 -1.47
CA LEU A 475 19.79 -6.54 -0.16
C LEU A 475 19.39 -5.07 0.10
N TRP A 476 19.56 -4.17 -0.87
CA TRP A 476 19.23 -2.74 -0.68
C TRP A 476 17.78 -2.48 -0.27
N SER A 477 16.83 -3.33 -0.66
CA SER A 477 15.44 -3.24 -0.16
C SER A 477 15.34 -3.46 1.35
N VAL A 478 16.14 -4.39 1.88
CA VAL A 478 16.21 -4.67 3.33
C VAL A 478 16.86 -3.49 4.05
N ALA A 479 17.97 -2.97 3.51
CA ALA A 479 18.64 -1.78 4.06
C ALA A 479 17.71 -0.56 4.08
N GLY A 480 16.97 -0.32 2.99
CA GLY A 480 16.00 0.77 2.90
C GLY A 480 14.89 0.68 3.95
N MET A 481 14.38 -0.53 4.18
CA MET A 481 13.41 -0.78 5.26
C MET A 481 14.01 -0.52 6.65
N ASP A 482 15.19 -1.05 6.95
CA ASP A 482 15.85 -0.84 8.24
C ASP A 482 16.13 0.66 8.49
N LEU A 483 16.59 1.39 7.47
CA LEU A 483 16.82 2.84 7.56
C LEU A 483 15.52 3.62 7.81
N LEU A 484 14.42 3.27 7.14
CA LEU A 484 13.12 3.91 7.37
C LEU A 484 12.57 3.62 8.77
N LEU A 485 12.74 2.40 9.27
CA LEU A 485 12.36 2.02 10.64
C LEU A 485 13.17 2.85 11.66
N LEU A 486 14.49 2.95 11.48
CA LEU A 486 15.35 3.75 12.37
C LEU A 486 15.07 5.26 12.27
N LEU A 487 14.79 5.77 11.07
CA LEU A 487 14.36 7.17 10.90
C LEU A 487 13.04 7.42 11.61
N GLY A 488 12.06 6.53 11.45
CA GLY A 488 10.78 6.57 12.15
C GLY A 488 10.96 6.54 13.68
N ALA A 489 11.84 5.68 14.18
CA ALA A 489 12.21 5.64 15.59
C ALA A 489 12.85 6.97 16.05
N GLY A 490 13.75 7.55 15.26
CA GLY A 490 14.35 8.86 15.56
C GLY A 490 13.32 9.99 15.66
N LEU A 491 12.40 10.06 14.69
CA LEU A 491 11.31 11.04 14.69
C LEU A 491 10.35 10.84 15.88
N ALA A 492 9.98 9.60 16.18
CA ALA A 492 9.14 9.26 17.32
C ALA A 492 9.84 9.55 18.66
N ALA A 493 11.16 9.36 18.75
CA ALA A 493 11.95 9.71 19.93
C ALA A 493 11.99 11.23 20.15
N VAL A 494 12.13 12.02 19.08
CA VAL A 494 12.03 13.49 19.17
C VAL A 494 10.64 13.91 19.63
N ALA A 495 9.58 13.31 19.09
CA ALA A 495 8.21 13.57 19.54
C ALA A 495 8.03 13.22 21.02
N ALA A 496 8.44 12.01 21.44
CA ALA A 496 8.38 11.57 22.83
C ALA A 496 9.16 12.48 23.78
N ARG A 497 10.35 12.95 23.39
CA ARG A 497 11.14 13.92 24.19
C ARG A 497 10.43 15.25 24.35
N ARG A 498 9.75 15.74 23.31
CA ARG A 498 8.99 17.01 23.35
C ARG A 498 7.68 16.89 24.15
N LEU A 499 7.09 15.70 24.18
CA LEU A 499 5.88 15.39 24.94
C LEU A 499 6.16 15.01 26.41
N GLY A 500 7.39 14.62 26.72
CA GLY A 500 7.81 14.25 28.07
C GLY A 500 7.78 15.42 29.06
N PRO A 501 7.78 15.13 30.37
CA PRO A 501 7.86 16.17 31.40
C PRO A 501 9.13 17.00 31.17
N ARG A 502 8.99 18.33 31.07
CA ARG A 502 10.17 19.21 31.10
C ARG A 502 10.76 19.11 32.50
N THR A 503 11.99 18.61 32.61
CA THR A 503 12.78 18.73 33.83
C THR A 503 12.96 20.21 34.11
N VAL A 504 12.19 20.75 35.05
CA VAL A 504 12.47 22.07 35.61
C VAL A 504 13.72 21.87 36.45
N ILE A 505 14.88 22.21 35.89
CA ILE A 505 16.09 22.39 36.71
C ILE A 505 15.80 23.62 37.55
N THR A 506 15.29 23.42 38.76
CA THR A 506 15.25 24.45 39.79
C THR A 506 16.71 24.76 40.12
N HIS A 507 17.24 25.84 39.55
CA HIS A 507 18.42 26.48 40.14
C HIS A 507 18.00 26.96 41.51
N ASP A 508 18.46 26.25 42.53
CA ASP A 508 18.29 26.60 43.93
C ASP A 508 19.07 27.90 44.16
N THR A 509 18.38 29.04 44.07
CA THR A 509 18.91 30.33 44.47
C THR A 509 19.06 30.28 45.99
N LYS A 510 20.24 29.90 46.49
CA LYS A 510 20.61 30.05 47.89
C LYS A 510 20.40 31.52 48.28
N ALA A 511 19.33 31.76 49.04
CA ALA A 511 19.10 32.98 49.76
C ALA A 511 20.26 33.19 50.74
N ILE A 512 21.08 34.20 50.46
CA ILE A 512 21.94 34.83 51.48
C ILE A 512 21.02 35.78 52.25
N SER A 513 20.42 35.29 53.34
CA SER A 513 19.79 36.13 54.35
C SER A 513 20.76 36.35 55.50
N SER A 514 21.16 37.62 55.65
CA SER A 514 21.34 38.33 56.93
C SER A 514 22.10 37.64 58.07
N ARG A 515 23.36 38.05 58.27
CA ARG A 515 23.89 38.28 59.62
C ARG A 515 23.68 39.76 59.95
N GLY A 516 22.90 40.02 60.99
CA GLY A 516 22.85 41.31 61.68
C GLY A 516 23.82 41.35 62.86
N ALA A 517 24.17 42.58 63.24
CA ALA A 517 24.66 43.03 64.54
C ALA A 517 25.99 42.47 65.07
N SER A 518 27.06 43.25 64.84
CA SER A 518 27.83 43.93 65.91
C SER A 518 28.66 45.04 65.29
#